data_AF-A0A924P2D2-F1
#
_entry.id   AF-A0A924P2D2-F1
#
_cell.length_a   1.000
_cell.length_b   1.000
_cell.length_c   1.000
_cell.angle_alpha   90.00
_cell.angle_beta   90.00
_cell.angle_gamma   90.00
#
_symmetry.space_group_name_H-M   'P 1'
#
loop_
_entity.id
_entity.type
_entity.pdbx_description
1 polymer ?
#
loop_
_entity_poly.entity_id
_entity_poly.type
_entity_poly.pdbx_seq_one_letter_code
_entity_poly.pdbx_strand_id
1 'polypeptide(L)'
;MDTAQYSRIEGNKTDPAFSAVVRMAKALGVELTELFRADELFKEVNSKNRTLMEKISMVDALGKDEQAAIFKIIDLAISNKKMKDNLLQLIAQ
;
A
#
# COMPACT_ATOMS: atom_id res chain seq x y z
N MET A 1 -5.99 -26.45 7.75
CA MET A 1 -6.93 -26.84 6.69
C MET A 1 -6.24 -27.89 5.87
N ASP A 2 -6.92 -28.98 5.56
CA ASP A 2 -6.37 -30.08 4.77
C ASP A 2 -6.19 -29.65 3.30
N THR A 3 -5.15 -30.14 2.63
CA THR A 3 -4.81 -29.83 1.24
C THR A 3 -5.96 -30.13 0.28
N ALA A 4 -6.73 -31.19 0.56
CA ALA A 4 -7.92 -31.56 -0.21
C ALA A 4 -9.03 -30.49 -0.16
N GLN A 5 -9.12 -29.72 0.94
CA GLN A 5 -10.11 -28.66 1.08
C GLN A 5 -9.73 -27.42 0.28
N TYR A 6 -8.43 -27.09 0.20
CA TYR A 6 -7.96 -25.99 -0.66
C TYR A 6 -8.26 -26.27 -2.13
N SER A 7 -7.95 -27.47 -2.63
CA SER A 7 -8.24 -27.82 -4.03
C SER A 7 -9.73 -27.81 -4.37
N ARG A 8 -10.60 -28.09 -3.40
CA ARG A 8 -12.06 -27.99 -3.58
C ARG A 8 -12.55 -26.55 -3.66
N ILE A 9 -11.99 -25.68 -2.83
CA ILE A 9 -12.30 -24.25 -2.82
C ILE A 9 -11.82 -23.60 -4.13
N GLU A 10 -10.57 -23.86 -4.54
CA GLU A 10 -10.01 -23.37 -5.81
C GLU A 10 -10.79 -23.87 -7.04
N GLY A 11 -11.32 -25.09 -6.96
CA GLY A 11 -12.13 -25.68 -8.02
C GLY A 11 -13.61 -25.27 -8.04
N ASN A 12 -14.02 -24.28 -7.23
CA ASN A 12 -15.42 -23.85 -7.07
C ASN A 12 -16.38 -24.99 -6.66
N LYS A 13 -15.87 -26.04 -5.99
CA LYS A 13 -16.66 -27.21 -5.56
C LYS A 13 -17.20 -27.07 -4.15
N THR A 14 -16.70 -26.11 -3.37
CA THR A 14 -17.09 -25.88 -1.98
C THR A 14 -16.81 -24.43 -1.61
N ASP A 15 -17.81 -23.74 -1.09
CA ASP A 15 -17.62 -22.39 -0.54
C ASP A 15 -16.89 -22.44 0.81
N PRO A 16 -15.81 -21.66 1.00
CA PRO A 16 -15.13 -21.61 2.28
C PRO A 16 -16.00 -20.92 3.34
N ALA A 17 -16.01 -21.44 4.55
CA ALA A 17 -16.54 -20.71 5.70
C ALA A 17 -15.76 -19.39 5.90
N PHE A 18 -16.42 -18.35 6.39
CA PHE A 18 -15.78 -17.03 6.60
C PHE A 18 -14.48 -17.12 7.43
N SER A 19 -14.46 -17.98 8.45
CA SER A 19 -13.27 -18.22 9.29
C SER A 19 -12.07 -18.83 8.54
N ALA A 20 -12.32 -19.51 7.42
CA ALA A 20 -11.29 -19.99 6.51
C ALA A 20 -10.72 -18.84 5.69
N VAL A 21 -11.58 -17.97 5.14
CA VAL A 21 -11.17 -16.78 4.37
C VAL A 21 -10.29 -15.84 5.22
N VAL A 22 -10.66 -15.59 6.48
CA VAL A 22 -9.85 -14.79 7.42
C VAL A 22 -8.48 -15.42 7.67
N ARG A 23 -8.41 -16.76 7.78
CA ARG A 23 -7.14 -17.47 7.98
C ARG A 23 -6.27 -17.44 6.73
N MET A 24 -6.88 -17.50 5.54
CA MET A 24 -6.16 -17.35 4.26
C MET A 24 -5.56 -15.95 4.13
N ALA A 25 -6.32 -14.88 4.40
CA ALA A 25 -5.82 -13.51 4.38
C ALA A 25 -4.59 -13.35 5.30
N LYS A 26 -4.68 -13.84 6.54
CA LYS A 26 -3.57 -13.83 7.50
C LYS A 26 -2.35 -14.64 7.04
N ALA A 27 -2.57 -15.81 6.45
CA ALA A 27 -1.49 -16.67 5.96
C ALA A 27 -0.78 -16.07 4.74
N LEU A 28 -1.51 -15.35 3.90
CA LEU A 28 -1.00 -14.64 2.71
C LEU A 28 -0.39 -13.26 3.06
N GLY A 29 -0.59 -12.77 4.29
CA GLY A 29 -0.10 -11.47 4.72
C GLY A 29 -0.82 -10.29 4.04
N VAL A 30 -2.08 -10.48 3.65
CA VAL A 30 -2.91 -9.49 2.95
C VAL A 30 -4.11 -9.09 3.80
N GLU A 31 -4.67 -7.91 3.54
CA GLU A 31 -5.90 -7.46 4.20
C GLU A 31 -7.11 -8.20 3.66
N LEU A 32 -8.10 -8.50 4.52
CA LEU A 32 -9.28 -9.28 4.12
C LEU A 32 -10.05 -8.61 2.97
N THR A 33 -10.09 -7.29 2.96
CA THR A 33 -10.73 -6.48 1.90
C THR A 33 -10.09 -6.68 0.53
N GLU A 34 -8.82 -7.10 0.48
CA GLU A 34 -8.09 -7.32 -0.78
C GLU A 34 -8.54 -8.60 -1.48
N LEU A 35 -9.09 -9.58 -0.75
CA LEU A 35 -9.64 -10.81 -1.33
C LEU A 35 -10.96 -10.60 -2.10
N PHE A 36 -11.62 -9.46 -1.92
CA PHE A 36 -12.94 -9.16 -2.52
C PHE A 36 -12.90 -8.07 -3.59
N ARG A 37 -11.72 -7.51 -3.88
CA ARG A 37 -11.54 -6.52 -4.95
C ARG A 37 -11.26 -7.24 -6.27
N ALA A 38 -12.30 -7.77 -6.90
CA ALA A 38 -12.20 -8.56 -8.13
C ALA A 38 -11.77 -7.77 -9.38
N ASP A 39 -12.00 -6.45 -9.42
CA ASP A 39 -11.76 -5.62 -10.62
C ASP A 39 -10.36 -4.97 -10.67
N GLU A 40 -9.61 -5.02 -9.56
CA GLU A 40 -8.19 -4.62 -9.55
C GLU A 40 -7.33 -5.90 -9.50
N LEU A 41 -7.48 -6.76 -10.51
CA LEU A 41 -6.57 -7.86 -10.83
C LEU A 41 -5.16 -7.45 -10.46
N PHE A 42 -4.68 -7.98 -9.33
CA PHE A 42 -3.33 -7.83 -8.81
C PHE A 42 -2.70 -6.54 -9.31
N LYS A 43 -3.08 -5.37 -8.75
CA LYS A 43 -2.14 -4.25 -8.77
C LYS A 43 -0.85 -4.89 -8.31
N GLU A 44 0.12 -5.01 -9.24
CA GLU A 44 1.48 -5.35 -8.91
C GLU A 44 1.70 -4.65 -7.58
N VAL A 45 1.99 -5.41 -6.53
CA VAL A 45 2.50 -4.83 -5.30
C VAL A 45 3.78 -4.16 -5.78
N ASN A 46 3.61 -2.92 -6.26
CA ASN A 46 4.54 -2.28 -7.15
C ASN A 46 5.76 -2.18 -6.27
N SER A 47 6.85 -2.82 -6.67
CA SER A 47 8.08 -2.82 -5.89
C SER A 47 8.47 -1.39 -5.45
N LYS A 48 8.01 -0.37 -6.18
CA LYS A 48 8.03 1.05 -5.80
C LYS A 48 7.24 1.40 -4.52
N ASN A 49 6.01 0.91 -4.35
CA ASN A 49 5.19 1.12 -3.14
C ASN A 49 5.78 0.41 -1.93
N ARG A 50 6.36 -0.79 -2.11
CA ARG A 50 7.11 -1.47 -1.04
C ARG A 50 8.30 -0.62 -0.59
N THR A 51 9.05 -0.06 -1.53
CA THR A 51 10.19 0.84 -1.24
C THR A 51 9.76 2.12 -0.52
N LEU A 52 8.61 2.70 -0.90
CA LEU A 52 8.06 3.88 -0.24
C LEU A 52 7.61 3.57 1.20
N MET A 53 6.88 2.48 1.39
CA MET A 53 6.42 2.05 2.71
C MET A 53 7.58 1.70 3.63
N GLU A 54 8.64 1.09 3.12
CA GLU A 54 9.88 0.84 3.86
C GLU A 54 10.58 2.15 4.27
N LYS A 55 10.59 3.17 3.41
CA LYS A 55 11.11 4.49 3.78
C LYS A 55 10.24 5.20 4.81
N ILE A 56 8.92 5.07 4.70
CA ILE A 56 7.98 5.64 5.68
C ILE A 56 8.15 4.96 7.04
N SER A 57 8.29 3.63 7.09
CA SER A 57 8.54 2.92 8.35
C SER A 57 9.89 3.26 8.97
N MET A 58 10.92 3.50 8.16
CA MET A 58 12.21 4.01 8.65
C MET A 58 12.09 5.40 9.25
N VAL A 59 11.28 6.30 8.68
CA VAL A 59 11.02 7.64 9.23
C VAL A 59 10.21 7.54 10.53
N ASP A 60 9.20 6.68 10.58
CA ASP A 60 8.36 6.48 11.77
C ASP A 60 9.16 5.92 12.97
N ALA A 61 10.23 5.19 12.69
CA ALA A 61 11.15 4.67 13.71
C ALA A 61 12.11 5.73 14.30
N LEU A 62 12.18 6.94 13.74
CA LEU A 62 13.05 8.02 14.22
C LEU A 62 12.49 8.72 15.47
N GLY A 63 13.32 9.51 16.13
CA GLY A 63 12.85 10.40 17.21
C GLY A 63 11.95 11.52 16.69
N LYS A 64 11.08 12.06 17.57
CA LYS A 64 10.11 13.11 17.19
C LYS A 64 10.75 14.35 16.55
N ASP A 65 11.91 14.76 17.04
CA ASP A 65 12.63 15.93 16.53
C ASP A 65 13.18 15.69 15.12
N GLU A 66 13.67 14.47 14.85
CA GLU A 66 14.20 14.05 13.55
C GLU A 66 13.07 13.88 12.53
N GLN A 67 11.94 13.28 12.94
CA GLN A 67 10.72 13.21 12.11
C GLN A 67 10.25 14.62 11.71
N ALA A 68 10.17 15.53 12.68
CA ALA A 68 9.76 16.92 12.42
C ALA A 68 10.73 17.64 11.45
N ALA A 69 12.03 17.36 11.53
CA ALA A 69 13.00 17.90 10.59
C ALA A 69 12.79 17.37 9.17
N ILE A 70 12.54 16.07 9.00
CA ILE A 70 12.24 15.46 7.69
C ILE A 70 10.96 16.04 7.09
N PHE A 71 9.89 16.17 7.89
CA PHE A 71 8.64 16.74 7.40
C PHE A 71 8.81 18.18 6.92
N LYS A 72 9.58 19.01 7.66
CA LYS A 72 9.90 20.38 7.21
C LYS A 72 10.66 20.41 5.88
N ILE A 73 11.57 19.47 5.63
CA ILE A 73 12.29 19.38 4.36
C ILE A 73 11.34 19.03 3.22
N ILE A 74 10.41 18.09 3.45
CA ILE A 74 9.38 17.71 2.47
C ILE A 74 8.49 18.92 2.16
N ASP A 75 8.02 19.63 3.18
CA ASP A 75 7.19 20.83 3.02
C ASP A 75 7.90 21.93 2.22
N LEU A 76 9.19 22.16 2.51
CA LEU A 76 10.02 23.11 1.78
C LEU A 76 10.13 22.73 0.29
N ALA A 77 10.37 21.45 0.00
CA ALA A 77 10.47 20.95 -1.37
C ALA A 77 9.14 21.10 -2.13
N ILE A 78 8.01 20.80 -1.48
CA ILE A 78 6.68 20.98 -2.05
C ILE A 78 6.38 22.46 -2.32
N SER A 79 6.72 23.34 -1.38
CA SER A 79 6.53 24.79 -1.53
C SER A 79 7.33 25.33 -2.72
N ASN A 80 8.61 24.93 -2.84
CA ASN A 80 9.46 25.32 -3.97
C ASN A 80 8.91 24.81 -5.31
N LYS A 81 8.40 23.57 -5.34
CA LYS A 81 7.76 23.03 -6.54
C LYS A 81 6.53 23.86 -6.93
N LYS A 82 5.62 24.13 -5.99
CA LYS A 82 4.42 24.94 -6.24
C LYS A 82 4.76 26.34 -6.73
N MET A 83 5.75 26.98 -6.11
CA MET A 83 6.22 28.30 -6.54
C MET A 83 6.73 28.26 -7.99
N LYS A 84 7.58 27.28 -8.34
CA LYS A 84 8.08 27.11 -9.70
C LYS A 84 6.94 26.86 -10.70
N ASP A 85 6.01 25.96 -10.36
CA ASP A 85 4.87 25.62 -11.22
C ASP A 85 3.99 26.86 -11.48
N ASN A 86 3.71 27.66 -10.44
CA ASN A 86 2.95 28.91 -10.56
C ASN A 86 3.67 29.93 -11.45
N LEU A 87 4.99 30.09 -11.30
CA LEU A 87 5.78 30.99 -12.14
C LEU A 87 5.75 30.57 -13.62
N LEU A 88 5.89 29.27 -13.89
CA LEU A 88 5.80 28.74 -15.26
C LEU A 88 4.41 28.97 -15.87
N GLN A 89 3.34 28.81 -15.08
CA GLN A 89 1.98 29.10 -15.53
C GLN A 89 1.77 30.58 -15.88
N LEU A 90 2.36 31.50 -15.10
CA LEU A 90 2.27 32.94 -15.37
C LEU A 90 3.08 33.38 -16.59
N ILE A 91 4.19 32.69 -16.90
CA ILE A 91 5.03 32.97 -18.08
C ILE A 91 4.41 32.38 -19.36
N ALA A 92 3.59 31.33 -19.23
CA ALA A 92 2.92 30.68 -20.36
C ALA A 92 1.58 31.35 -20.76
N GLN A 93 1.17 32.40 -20.05
CA GLN A 93 0.06 33.30 -20.40
C GLN A 93 0.56 34.51 -21.20
#